data_AF-A0A924TEL3-F1
#
_entry.id   AF-A0A924TEL3-F1
#
_cell.length_a   1.000
_cell.length_b   1.000
_cell.length_c   1.000
_cell.angle_alpha   90.00
_cell.angle_beta   90.00
_cell.angle_gamma   90.00
#
_symmetry.space_group_name_H-M   'P 1'
#
loop_
_entity.id
_entity.type
_entity.pdbx_description
1 polymer ?
#
loop_
_entity_poly.entity_id
_entity_poly.type
_entity_poly.pdbx_seq_one_letter_code
_entity_poly.pdbx_strand_id
1 'polypeptide(L)'
;MFNPRRRRILTAGGAVAASPFLFNIVKAQGAPIKIGFPVPLTGAFSAEAQDQVRAAEIAVKDFNDAGGFSGRKAELLVRDDKLNPGEAATRTLELIEKDKVNFIVGSLSAATQLSI
;
A
#
# COMPACT_ATOMS: atom_id res chain seq x y z
N MET A 1 58.96 46.44 -24.92
CA MET A 1 58.16 47.16 -23.90
C MET A 1 57.01 46.24 -23.49
N PHE A 2 57.02 45.77 -22.23
CA PHE A 2 55.94 45.16 -21.43
C PHE A 2 54.90 44.18 -22.04
N ASN A 3 55.01 42.91 -21.66
CA ASN A 3 53.89 41.97 -21.37
C ASN A 3 53.43 42.22 -19.90
N PRO A 4 52.32 41.73 -19.28
CA PRO A 4 51.16 40.90 -19.71
C PRO A 4 49.77 41.44 -19.23
N ARG A 5 48.64 40.75 -19.53
CA ARG A 5 47.53 40.42 -18.57
C ARG A 5 46.27 39.79 -19.22
N ARG A 6 46.02 38.52 -18.81
CA ARG A 6 44.73 37.87 -18.46
C ARG A 6 43.76 37.57 -19.62
N ARG A 7 43.81 36.37 -20.23
CA ARG A 7 43.22 35.08 -19.77
C ARG A 7 41.70 35.16 -19.57
N ARG A 8 40.93 34.59 -20.51
CA ARG A 8 39.93 33.56 -20.18
C ARG A 8 39.43 32.84 -21.43
N ILE A 9 39.65 31.53 -21.37
CA ILE A 9 39.27 30.46 -22.30
C ILE A 9 37.76 30.55 -22.57
N LEU A 10 37.40 30.76 -23.83
CA LEU A 10 36.05 30.54 -24.34
C LEU A 10 36.02 29.15 -24.99
N THR A 11 35.17 28.31 -24.40
CA THR A 11 34.42 27.24 -25.06
C THR A 11 35.24 26.24 -25.87
N ALA A 12 35.98 25.38 -25.18
CA ALA A 12 36.41 24.10 -25.74
C ALA A 12 35.23 23.13 -25.71
N GLY A 13 34.95 22.52 -26.86
CA GLY A 13 34.05 21.39 -26.98
C GLY A 13 34.47 20.22 -26.09
N GLY A 14 33.49 19.40 -25.76
CA GLY A 14 33.67 18.18 -25.00
C GLY A 14 32.32 17.57 -24.76
N ALA A 15 31.97 16.56 -25.53
CA ALA A 15 30.84 15.69 -25.26
C ALA A 15 30.95 15.22 -23.80
N VAL A 16 30.10 15.74 -22.92
CA VAL A 16 29.92 15.13 -21.62
C VAL A 16 29.04 13.91 -21.87
N ALA A 17 29.71 12.80 -22.19
CA ALA A 17 29.19 11.48 -21.92
C ALA A 17 28.98 11.40 -20.40
N ALA A 18 27.85 11.93 -19.93
CA ALA A 18 27.44 11.85 -18.53
C ALA A 18 26.88 10.45 -18.28
N SER A 19 27.80 9.51 -18.16
CA SER A 19 27.78 8.32 -17.32
C SER A 19 26.48 7.48 -17.28
N PRO A 20 26.50 6.20 -17.72
CA PRO A 20 25.44 5.24 -17.38
C PRO A 20 25.35 4.95 -15.86
N PHE A 21 26.21 5.56 -15.03
CA PHE A 21 26.19 5.51 -13.57
C PHE A 21 25.31 6.57 -12.89
N LEU A 22 24.45 7.30 -13.61
CA LEU A 22 23.23 7.79 -12.96
C LEU A 22 22.33 6.59 -12.74
N PHE A 23 22.72 5.78 -11.76
CA PHE A 23 21.96 4.69 -11.20
C PHE A 23 20.54 5.18 -11.04
N ASN A 24 19.67 4.67 -11.91
CA ASN A 24 18.25 4.67 -11.66
C ASN A 24 18.11 3.84 -10.37
N ILE A 25 18.12 4.51 -9.21
CA ILE A 25 17.74 3.88 -7.95
C ILE A 25 16.23 3.67 -8.07
N VAL A 26 15.85 2.67 -8.86
CA VAL A 26 14.54 2.05 -8.78
C VAL A 26 14.58 1.39 -7.41
N LYS A 27 14.11 2.12 -6.39
CA LYS A 27 13.78 1.48 -5.12
C LYS A 27 12.69 0.49 -5.46
N ALA A 28 13.05 -0.80 -5.48
CA ALA A 28 12.07 -1.87 -5.56
C ALA A 28 11.09 -1.64 -4.41
N GLN A 29 9.90 -1.13 -4.75
CA GLN A 29 8.87 -0.88 -3.75
C GLN A 29 8.50 -2.26 -3.19
N GLY A 30 8.69 -2.44 -1.88
CA GLY A 30 8.31 -3.69 -1.24
C GLY A 30 6.85 -4.03 -1.51
N ALA A 31 6.51 -5.32 -1.47
CA ALA A 31 5.13 -5.78 -1.69
C ALA A 31 4.12 -4.98 -0.85
N PRO A 32 2.90 -4.76 -1.36
CA PRO A 32 1.89 -4.00 -0.63
C PRO A 32 1.62 -4.59 0.76
N ILE A 33 1.18 -3.74 1.68
CA ILE A 33 0.69 -4.14 2.98
C ILE A 33 -0.76 -4.58 2.80
N LYS A 34 -0.97 -5.90 2.72
CA LYS A 34 -2.30 -6.46 2.49
C LYS A 34 -3.06 -6.57 3.81
N ILE A 35 -4.26 -6.03 3.84
CA ILE A 35 -5.16 -6.02 5.00
C ILE A 35 -6.42 -6.80 4.63
N GLY A 36 -6.65 -7.92 5.30
CA GLY A 36 -7.89 -8.66 5.18
C GLY A 36 -8.99 -8.04 6.04
N PHE A 37 -10.20 -7.93 5.48
CA PHE A 37 -11.34 -7.28 6.11
C PHE A 37 -12.61 -8.14 6.02
N PRO A 38 -12.75 -9.17 6.88
CA PRO A 38 -13.98 -9.95 6.99
C PRO A 38 -15.06 -9.12 7.72
N VAL A 39 -16.19 -8.88 7.06
CA VAL A 39 -17.34 -8.14 7.60
C VAL A 39 -18.67 -8.66 7.01
N PRO A 40 -19.81 -8.47 7.69
CA PRO A 40 -21.11 -9.01 7.23
C PRO A 40 -21.73 -8.12 6.15
N LEU A 41 -21.27 -8.25 4.91
CA LEU A 41 -21.77 -7.47 3.77
C LEU A 41 -23.20 -7.84 3.37
N THR A 42 -23.71 -8.97 3.85
CA THR A 42 -25.09 -9.40 3.68
C THR A 42 -25.82 -9.58 5.01
N GLY A 43 -27.15 -9.50 4.97
CA GLY A 43 -28.00 -9.67 6.15
C GLY A 43 -28.26 -8.38 6.93
N ALA A 44 -28.62 -8.53 8.21
CA ALA A 44 -29.18 -7.46 9.04
C ALA A 44 -28.26 -6.26 9.26
N PHE A 45 -26.94 -6.46 9.22
CA PHE A 45 -25.93 -5.42 9.45
C PHE A 45 -25.23 -4.94 8.16
N SER A 46 -25.75 -5.31 6.99
CA SER A 46 -25.12 -4.98 5.70
C SER A 46 -24.92 -3.49 5.45
N ALA A 47 -25.87 -2.64 5.88
CA ALA A 47 -25.73 -1.19 5.75
C ALA A 47 -24.54 -0.65 6.58
N GLU A 48 -24.43 -1.09 7.84
CA GLU A 48 -23.32 -0.72 8.72
C GLU A 48 -21.99 -1.29 8.21
N ALA A 49 -21.97 -2.53 7.73
CA ALA A 49 -20.77 -3.13 7.15
C ALA A 49 -20.29 -2.37 5.90
N GLN A 50 -21.21 -1.88 5.06
CA GLN A 50 -20.86 -1.02 3.92
C GLN A 50 -20.27 0.32 4.37
N ASP A 51 -20.78 0.91 5.45
CA ASP A 51 -20.17 2.11 6.05
C ASP A 51 -18.75 1.82 6.57
N GLN A 52 -18.55 0.68 7.24
CA GLN A 52 -17.23 0.24 7.70
C GLN A 52 -16.24 0.06 6.54
N VAL A 53 -16.66 -0.57 5.43
CA VAL A 53 -15.82 -0.72 4.24
C VAL A 53 -15.46 0.63 3.64
N ARG A 54 -16.43 1.54 3.46
CA ARG A 54 -16.16 2.90 2.95
C ARG A 54 -15.16 3.65 3.83
N ALA A 55 -15.31 3.56 5.15
CA ALA A 55 -14.38 4.17 6.10
C ALA A 55 -12.97 3.58 6.00
N ALA A 56 -12.86 2.25 5.87
CA ALA A 56 -11.58 1.57 5.71
C ALA A 56 -10.90 1.92 4.38
N GLU A 57 -11.67 2.03 3.29
CA GLU A 57 -11.17 2.46 1.97
C GLU A 57 -10.63 3.90 2.01
N ILE A 58 -11.35 4.82 2.68
CA ILE A 58 -10.88 6.19 2.89
C ILE A 58 -9.56 6.20 3.69
N ALA A 59 -9.47 5.43 4.78
CA ALA A 59 -8.26 5.34 5.58
C ALA A 59 -7.07 4.77 4.79
N VAL A 60 -7.29 3.74 3.96
CA VAL A 60 -6.28 3.16 3.08
C VAL A 60 -5.84 4.17 2.02
N LYS A 61 -6.78 4.90 1.44
CA LYS A 61 -6.49 5.97 0.48
C LYS A 61 -5.63 7.05 1.12
N ASP A 62 -6.02 7.57 2.28
CA ASP A 62 -5.29 8.63 2.98
C ASP A 62 -3.87 8.18 3.38
N PHE A 63 -3.73 6.94 3.88
CA PHE A 63 -2.43 6.32 4.15
C PHE A 63 -1.56 6.24 2.89
N ASN A 64 -2.15 5.83 1.77
CA ASN A 64 -1.45 5.71 0.50
C ASN A 64 -1.06 7.08 -0.08
N ASP A 65 -1.93 8.07 0.00
CA ASP A 65 -1.67 9.45 -0.46
C ASP A 65 -0.56 10.12 0.37
N ALA A 66 -0.48 9.81 1.66
CA ALA A 66 0.61 10.24 2.55
C ALA A 66 1.96 9.55 2.26
N GLY A 67 2.04 8.67 1.25
CA GLY A 67 3.26 7.99 0.85
C GLY A 67 3.35 6.53 1.30
N GLY A 68 2.46 6.07 2.18
CA GLY A 68 2.49 4.73 2.77
C GLY A 68 3.64 4.53 3.77
N PHE A 69 3.94 3.27 4.12
CA PHE A 69 5.00 2.95 5.09
C PHE A 69 6.27 2.50 4.38
N SER A 70 7.34 3.29 4.48
CA SER A 70 8.60 3.05 3.76
C SER A 70 8.38 2.88 2.24
N GLY A 71 7.43 3.61 1.68
CA GLY A 71 7.01 3.51 0.28
C GLY A 71 6.05 2.35 -0.04
N ARG A 72 5.79 1.42 0.89
CA ARG A 72 4.81 0.34 0.69
C ARG A 72 3.39 0.89 0.84
N LYS A 73 2.54 0.64 -0.15
CA LYS A 73 1.12 0.99 -0.13
C LYS A 73 0.31 -0.10 0.57
N ALA A 74 -0.81 0.27 1.18
CA ALA A 74 -1.78 -0.66 1.72
C ALA A 74 -2.81 -1.08 0.64
N GLU A 75 -3.27 -2.33 0.74
CA GLU A 75 -4.32 -2.93 -0.09
C GLU A 75 -5.35 -3.57 0.84
N LEU A 76 -6.63 -3.20 0.69
CA LEU A 76 -7.73 -3.74 1.48
C LEU A 76 -8.42 -4.89 0.71
N LEU A 77 -8.55 -6.05 1.34
CA LEU A 77 -9.18 -7.24 0.79
C LEU A 77 -10.41 -7.60 1.62
N VAL A 78 -11.59 -7.25 1.11
CA VAL A 78 -12.86 -7.46 1.82
C VAL A 78 -13.44 -8.84 1.52
N ARG A 79 -14.02 -9.49 2.54
CA ARG A 79 -14.78 -10.74 2.39
C ARG A 79 -16.08 -10.67 3.19
N ASP A 80 -17.16 -11.20 2.63
CA ASP A 80 -18.44 -11.32 3.34
C ASP A 80 -18.41 -12.51 4.30
N ASP A 81 -18.46 -12.23 5.61
CA ASP A 81 -18.53 -13.26 6.66
C ASP A 81 -19.96 -13.67 7.01
N LYS A 82 -20.97 -13.01 6.42
CA LYS A 82 -22.41 -13.28 6.61
C LYS A 82 -22.88 -13.27 8.06
N LEU A 83 -22.16 -12.60 8.96
CA LEU A 83 -22.40 -12.61 10.40
C LEU A 83 -22.41 -14.04 10.99
N ASN A 84 -21.64 -14.95 10.39
CA ASN A 84 -21.59 -16.35 10.78
C ASN A 84 -20.16 -16.76 11.17
N PRO A 85 -19.91 -17.32 12.36
CA PRO A 85 -18.56 -17.69 12.80
C PRO A 85 -17.83 -18.69 11.87
N GLY A 86 -18.54 -19.66 11.30
CA GLY A 86 -17.94 -20.64 10.39
C GLY A 86 -17.53 -20.02 9.05
N GLU A 87 -18.36 -19.14 8.50
CA GLU A 87 -18.00 -18.36 7.31
C GLU A 87 -16.86 -17.39 7.63
N ALA A 88 -16.89 -16.66 8.75
CA ALA A 88 -15.81 -15.77 9.18
C ALA A 88 -14.45 -16.50 9.24
N ALA A 89 -14.40 -17.67 9.88
CA ALA A 89 -13.21 -18.54 9.92
C ALA A 89 -12.74 -18.93 8.52
N THR A 90 -13.67 -19.35 7.65
CA THR A 90 -13.35 -19.77 6.28
C THR A 90 -12.80 -18.62 5.44
N ARG A 91 -13.43 -17.43 5.51
CA ARG A 91 -12.99 -16.24 4.76
C ARG A 91 -11.67 -15.69 5.27
N THR A 92 -11.46 -15.70 6.57
CA THR A 92 -10.19 -15.28 7.16
C THR A 92 -9.07 -16.24 6.76
N LEU A 93 -9.31 -17.55 6.79
CA LEU A 93 -8.33 -18.52 6.32
C LEU A 93 -8.01 -18.33 4.83
N GLU A 94 -9.00 -18.01 4.00
CA GLU A 94 -8.79 -17.66 2.60
C GLU A 94 -7.88 -16.42 2.43
N LEU A 95 -8.14 -15.36 3.20
CA LEU A 95 -7.32 -14.15 3.21
C LEU A 95 -5.87 -14.44 3.65
N ILE A 96 -5.69 -15.30 4.65
CA ILE A 96 -4.37 -15.70 5.16
C ILE A 96 -3.64 -16.59 4.15
N GLU A 97 -4.29 -17.65 3.66
CA GLU A 97 -3.62 -18.70 2.92
C GLU A 97 -3.48 -18.41 1.42
N LYS A 98 -4.51 -17.82 0.79
CA LYS A 98 -4.46 -17.50 -0.64
C LYS A 98 -3.94 -16.10 -0.88
N ASP A 99 -4.51 -15.12 -0.18
CA ASP A 99 -4.18 -13.71 -0.43
C ASP A 99 -2.89 -13.26 0.27
N LYS A 100 -2.42 -14.04 1.25
CA LYS A 100 -1.20 -13.78 2.06
C LYS A 100 -1.23 -12.39 2.71
N VAL A 101 -2.36 -12.07 3.36
CA VAL A 101 -2.52 -10.80 4.07
C VAL A 101 -1.51 -10.66 5.21
N ASN A 102 -1.10 -9.43 5.49
CA ASN A 102 -0.22 -9.11 6.62
C ASN A 102 -0.99 -8.94 7.92
N PHE A 103 -2.24 -8.46 7.83
CA PHE A 103 -3.10 -8.19 8.97
C PHE A 103 -4.54 -8.58 8.66
N ILE A 104 -5.27 -9.00 9.69
CA ILE A 104 -6.72 -9.10 9.69
C ILE A 104 -7.24 -7.97 10.58
N VAL A 105 -8.16 -7.18 10.05
CA VAL A 105 -8.83 -6.05 10.73
C VAL A 105 -10.31 -6.14 10.39
N GLY A 106 -11.19 -5.63 11.26
CA GLY A 106 -12.63 -5.65 11.03
C GLY A 106 -13.32 -6.61 11.98
N SER A 107 -14.24 -7.42 11.44
CA SER A 107 -15.28 -8.15 12.18
C SER A 107 -16.23 -7.22 12.93
N LEU A 108 -17.53 -7.35 12.63
CA LEU A 108 -18.54 -6.51 13.25
C LEU A 108 -19.02 -7.08 14.60
N SER A 109 -19.05 -8.41 14.75
CA SER A 109 -19.64 -9.07 15.92
C SER A 109 -18.59 -9.78 16.78
N ALA A 110 -18.85 -9.83 18.09
CA ALA A 110 -17.97 -10.59 19.00
C ALA A 110 -17.93 -12.09 18.66
N ALA A 111 -19.04 -12.66 18.17
CA ALA A 111 -19.12 -14.07 17.83
C ALA A 111 -18.25 -14.42 16.60
N THR A 112 -18.27 -13.59 15.56
CA THR A 112 -17.39 -13.73 14.40
C THR A 112 -15.93 -13.44 14.77
N GLN A 113 -15.68 -12.42 15.60
CA GLN A 113 -14.33 -12.04 16.02
C GLN A 113 -13.61 -13.14 16.81
N LEU A 114 -14.29 -13.85 17.71
CA LEU A 114 -13.67 -14.93 18.49
C LEU A 114 -13.32 -16.17 17.66
N SER A 115 -13.79 -16.25 16.41
CA SER A 115 -13.56 -17.41 15.54
C SER A 115 -12.33 -17.27 14.63
N ILE A 116 -11.67 -16.11 14.61
CA ILE A 116 -10.61 -15.73 13.66
C ILE A 116 -9.39 -15.15 14.37
#